data_AF-D6PKL9-F1
#
_entry.id   AF-D6PKL9-F1
#
_cell.length_a   1.000
_cell.length_b   1.000
_cell.length_c   1.000
_cell.angle_alpha   90.00
_cell.angle_beta   90.00
_cell.angle_gamma   90.00
#
_symmetry.space_group_name_H-M   'P 1'
#
loop_
_entity.id
_entity.type
_entity.pdbx_description
1 polymer ?
#
loop_
_entity_poly.entity_id
_entity_poly.type
_entity_poly.pdbx_seq_one_letter_code
_entity_poly.pdbx_strand_id
1 'polypeptide(L)' 'MAASLAKGLTKISNAANEPEISDLCLFLNKMGAKISGHGTDMIEIDGVDVLRGTKHKPLPDRIEAGTL' A
#
# COMPACT_ATOMS: atom_id res chain seq x y z
N MET A 1 6.03 1.34 -2.11
CA MET A 1 7.24 0.57 -1.74
C MET A 1 8.46 1.47 -1.59
N ALA A 2 9.06 1.99 -2.67
CA ALA A 2 10.28 2.81 -2.57
C ALA A 2 10.12 4.03 -1.65
N ALA A 3 8.99 4.74 -1.79
CA ALA A 3 8.65 5.90 -0.96
C ALA A 3 8.56 5.60 0.54
N SER A 4 8.32 4.34 0.95
CA SER A 4 8.16 3.96 2.36
C SER A 4 9.45 4.11 3.17
N LEU A 5 10.63 4.09 2.52
CA LEU A 5 11.94 4.31 3.14
C LEU A 5 12.66 5.54 2.60
N ALA A 6 12.01 6.31 1.72
CA ALA A 6 12.56 7.56 1.21
C ALA A 6 12.53 8.64 2.31
N LYS A 7 13.37 9.67 2.22
CA LYS A 7 13.29 10.79 3.16
C LYS A 7 12.20 11.77 2.71
N GLY A 8 11.24 12.03 3.60
CA GLY A 8 10.20 13.04 3.40
C GLY A 8 8.90 12.48 2.80
N LEU A 9 8.08 13.39 2.28
CA LEU A 9 6.74 13.11 1.78
C LEU A 9 6.75 12.84 0.27
N THR A 10 6.25 11.67 -0.13
CA THR A 10 5.93 11.35 -1.53
C THR A 10 4.43 11.45 -1.75
N LYS A 11 4.02 12.11 -2.82
CA LYS A 11 2.62 12.13 -3.29
C LYS A 11 2.54 11.49 -4.67
N ILE A 12 1.64 10.54 -4.83
CA ILE A 12 1.34 9.89 -6.10
C ILE A 12 -0.07 10.35 -6.50
N SER A 13 -0.16 11.11 -7.59
CA SER A 13 -1.44 11.50 -8.20
C SER A 13 -1.84 10.53 -9.31
N ASN A 14 -3.14 10.44 -9.56
CA ASN A 14 -3.73 9.47 -10.49
C ASN A 14 -3.29 8.03 -10.18
N ALA A 15 -3.30 7.70 -8.88
CA ALA A 15 -2.90 6.39 -8.40
C ALA A 15 -3.92 5.31 -8.81
N ALA A 16 -3.40 4.09 -8.96
CA ALA A 16 -4.18 2.87 -9.16
C ALA A 16 -5.06 2.59 -7.93
N ASN A 17 -6.35 2.30 -8.16
CA ASN A 17 -7.39 2.14 -7.14
C ASN A 17 -7.80 0.69 -6.90
N GLU A 18 -7.08 -0.24 -7.50
CA GLU A 18 -7.33 -1.67 -7.41
C GLU A 18 -7.20 -2.18 -5.96
N PRO A 19 -7.98 -3.20 -5.57
CA PRO A 19 -7.94 -3.75 -4.22
C PRO A 19 -6.56 -4.31 -3.86
N GLU A 20 -5.79 -4.79 -4.85
CA GLU A 20 -4.41 -5.24 -4.67
C GLU A 20 -3.46 -4.10 -4.21
N ILE A 21 -3.69 -2.86 -4.67
CA ILE A 21 -2.92 -1.69 -4.23
C ILE A 21 -3.25 -1.37 -2.77
N SER A 22 -4.53 -1.39 -2.42
CA SER A 22 -4.96 -1.15 -1.04
C SER A 22 -4.42 -2.20 -0.08
N ASP A 23 -4.40 -3.47 -0.47
CA ASP A 23 -3.86 -4.55 0.37
C ASP A 23 -2.34 -4.40 0.59
N LEU A 24 -1.59 -4.03 -0.45
CA LEU A 24 -0.17 -3.72 -0.33
C LEU A 24 0.08 -2.53 0.60
N CYS A 25 -0.72 -1.46 0.50
CA CYS A 25 -0.62 -0.31 1.40
C CYS A 25 -0.92 -0.72 2.86
N LEU A 26 -1.94 -1.55 3.09
CA LEU A 26 -2.26 -2.09 4.42
C LEU A 26 -1.13 -2.97 4.95
N PHE A 27 -0.53 -3.80 4.12
CA PHE A 27 0.64 -4.61 4.48
C PHE A 27 1.82 -3.75 4.90
N LEU A 28 2.20 -2.77 4.09
CA LEU A 28 3.30 -1.85 4.40
C LEU A 28 3.02 -1.04 5.66
N ASN A 29 1.78 -0.58 5.87
CA ASN A 29 1.39 0.10 7.10
C ASN A 29 1.52 -0.82 8.33
N LYS A 30 1.16 -2.11 8.22
CA LYS A 30 1.40 -3.11 9.29
C LYS A 30 2.89 -3.34 9.57
N MET A 31 3.76 -3.08 8.61
CA MET A 31 5.22 -3.11 8.79
C MET A 31 5.78 -1.83 9.41
N GLY A 32 4.96 -0.79 9.59
CA GLY A 32 5.36 0.50 10.16
C GLY A 32 5.51 1.64 9.15
N ALA A 33 5.15 1.44 7.88
CA ALA A 33 5.06 2.55 6.93
C ALA A 33 3.93 3.52 7.32
N LYS A 34 4.01 4.76 6.82
CA LYS A 34 2.94 5.75 6.95
C LYS A 34 2.37 6.08 5.58
N ILE A 35 1.37 5.32 5.16
CA ILE A 35 0.70 5.47 3.87
C ILE A 35 -0.78 5.80 4.10
N SER A 36 -1.29 6.81 3.42
CA SER A 36 -2.70 7.23 3.43
C SER A 36 -3.21 7.48 2.00
N GLY A 37 -4.53 7.59 1.86
CA GLY A 37 -5.18 7.82 0.55
C GLY A 37 -5.23 6.59 -0.37
N HIS A 38 -4.84 5.40 0.10
CA HIS A 38 -4.99 4.19 -0.69
C HIS A 38 -6.47 3.87 -0.97
N GLY A 39 -6.78 3.50 -2.22
CA GLY A 39 -8.16 3.35 -2.69
C GLY A 39 -8.78 4.63 -3.24
N THR A 40 -8.03 5.74 -3.26
CA THR A 40 -8.35 6.95 -3.99
C THR A 40 -7.25 7.26 -5.02
N ASP A 41 -7.53 8.21 -5.92
CA ASP A 41 -6.61 8.67 -6.96
C ASP A 41 -5.36 9.40 -6.43
N MET A 42 -5.21 9.55 -5.11
CA MET A 42 -4.08 10.22 -4.49
C MET A 42 -3.56 9.42 -3.30
N ILE A 43 -2.32 8.93 -3.39
CA ILE A 43 -1.63 8.24 -2.30
C ILE A 43 -0.54 9.15 -1.73
N GLU A 44 -0.53 9.32 -0.42
CA GLU A 44 0.51 10.05 0.31
C GLU A 44 1.32 9.09 1.18
N ILE A 45 2.64 9.25 1.15
CA ILE A 45 3.59 8.38 1.84
C ILE A 45 4.62 9.23 2.56
N ASP A 46 4.59 9.21 3.89
CA ASP A 46 5.65 9.78 4.73
C ASP A 46 6.68 8.68 4.99
N GLY A 47 7.86 8.82 4.39
CA GLY A 47 8.88 7.78 4.47
C GLY A 47 9.47 7.66 5.87
N VAL A 48 9.73 6.42 6.28
CA VAL A 48 10.21 6.07 7.62
C VAL A 48 11.61 5.46 7.54
N ASP A 49 12.37 5.50 8.62
CA ASP A 49 13.74 4.97 8.61
C ASP A 49 13.81 3.44 8.51
N VAL A 50 12.82 2.74 9.08
CA VAL A 50 12.83 1.27 9.21
C VAL A 50 11.42 0.71 9.08
N LEU A 51 11.31 -0.41 8.37
CA LEU A 51 10.14 -1.30 8.39
C LEU A 51 10.46 -2.56 9.20
N ARG A 52 9.44 -3.14 9.84
CA ARG A 52 9.57 -4.36 10.64
C ARG A 52 8.78 -5.50 10.02
N GLY A 53 9.21 -6.74 10.29
CA GLY A 53 8.47 -7.93 9.87
C GLY A 53 7.07 -7.96 10.49
N THR A 54 6.09 -8.42 9.72
CA THR A 54 4.69 -8.54 10.16
C THR A 54 4.04 -9.78 9.56
N LYS A 55 2.91 -10.20 10.13
CA LYS A 55 2.04 -11.22 9.53
C LYS A 55 0.91 -10.53 8.80
N HIS A 56 0.69 -10.93 7.55
CA HIS A 56 -0.39 -10.40 6.73
C HIS A 56 -0.96 -11.53 5.89
N LYS A 57 -2.28 -11.58 5.81
CA LYS A 57 -3.01 -12.53 4.97
C LYS A 57 -3.39 -11.78 3.69
N PRO A 58 -2.91 -12.22 2.51
CA PRO A 58 -3.28 -11.59 1.24
C PRO A 58 -4.79 -11.61 1.00
N LEU A 59 -5.29 -10.64 0.25
CA LEU A 59 -6.65 -10.67 -0.27
C LEU A 59 -6.89 -11.91 -1.17
N PRO A 60 -8.14 -12.43 -1.25
CA PRO A 60 -8.51 -13.45 -2.24
C PRO A 60 -8.37 -12.93 -3.68
N ASP A 61 -8.13 -13.83 -4.63
CA ASP A 61 -8.02 -13.48 -6.04
C ASP A 61 -9.39 -13.16 -6.64
N ARG A 62 -9.59 -11.89 -7.02
CA ARG A 62 -10.85 -11.40 -7.60
C ARG A 62 -11.04 -11.80 -9.06
N ILE A 63 -9.96 -12.08 -9.79
CA ILE A 63 -10.02 -12.49 -11.20
C ILE A 63 -10.42 -13.96 -11.26
N GLU A 64 -9.82 -14.79 -10.40
CA GLU A 64 -10.25 -16.19 -10.22
C GLU A 64 -11.72 -16.25 -9.79
N ALA A 65 -12.11 -15.49 -8.76
CA ALA A 65 -13.48 -15.47 -8.27
C ALA A 65 -14.52 -14.98 -9.31
N GLY A 66 -14.12 -14.11 -10.25
CA GLY A 66 -14.99 -13.61 -11.31
C GLY A 66 -15.05 -14.49 -12.57
N THR A 67 -14.17 -15.49 -12.67
CA THR A 67 -14.11 -16.40 -13.83
C THR A 67 -14.93 -17.68 -13.62
N LEU A 68 -15.07 -18.12 -12.36
CA LEU A 68 -15.87 -19.27 -11.95
C LEU A 68 -17.39 -18.96 -11.97
#